data_AF-A0A924IFU7-F1
#
_entry.id   AF-A0A924IFU7-F1
#
_cell.length_a   1.000
_cell.length_b   1.000
_cell.length_c   1.000
_cell.angle_alpha   90.00
_cell.angle_beta   90.00
_cell.angle_gamma   90.00
#
_symmetry.space_group_name_H-M   'P 1'
#
loop_
_entity.id
_entity.type
_entity.pdbx_description
1 polymer ?
#
loop_
_entity_poly.entity_id
_entity_poly.type
_entity_poly.pdbx_seq_one_letter_code
_entity_poly.pdbx_strand_id
1 'polypeptide(L)'
;METFYKAYTKTNQNKLFYFVKKYISFPEYKEVADILDGYGMHADFYKACGIAGLSNQQIRQQLFDEIQSSLPQAKVIDLNPPVEVVLTRKTGN
;
A
#
# COMPACT_ATOMS: atom_id res chain seq x y z
N MET A 1 15.80 -21.31 -3.61
CA MET A 1 14.42 -21.08 -3.12
C MET A 1 14.38 -19.71 -2.47
N GLU A 2 13.52 -18.83 -2.97
CA GLU A 2 13.40 -17.47 -2.46
C GLU A 2 12.01 -17.30 -1.85
N THR A 3 11.92 -16.73 -0.65
CA THR A 3 10.64 -16.44 -0.01
C THR A 3 10.39 -14.94 -0.10
N PHE A 4 9.26 -14.56 -0.67
CA PHE A 4 8.84 -13.17 -0.73
C PHE A 4 7.43 -13.01 -0.16
N TYR A 5 7.13 -11.80 0.30
CA TYR A 5 5.90 -11.50 1.00
C TYR A 5 5.17 -10.37 0.29
N LYS A 6 3.84 -10.44 0.29
CA LYS A 6 2.99 -9.36 -0.20
C LYS A 6 1.96 -9.05 0.87
N ALA A 7 1.84 -7.78 1.23
CA ALA A 7 0.82 -7.34 2.16
C ALA A 7 0.01 -6.20 1.55
N TYR A 8 -1.29 -6.19 1.82
CA TYR A 8 -2.20 -5.13 1.37
C TYR A 8 -3.36 -4.99 2.34
N THR A 9 -4.02 -3.84 2.30
CA THR A 9 -5.23 -3.59 3.08
C THR A 9 -6.44 -3.57 2.17
N LYS A 10 -7.57 -4.06 2.68
CA LYS A 10 -8.85 -3.94 2.00
C LYS A 10 -9.94 -3.66 3.02
N THR A 11 -10.76 -2.64 2.73
CA THR A 11 -11.96 -2.38 3.50
C THR A 11 -13.02 -3.39 3.08
N ASN A 12 -13.53 -4.17 4.03
CA ASN A 12 -14.63 -5.10 3.84
C ASN A 12 -15.69 -4.81 4.91
N GLN A 13 -16.95 -4.64 4.52
CA GLN A 13 -18.05 -4.31 5.45
C GLN A 13 -17.73 -3.16 6.42
N ASN A 14 -17.23 -2.02 5.90
CA ASN A 14 -16.79 -0.85 6.68
C ASN A 14 -15.64 -1.10 7.69
N LYS A 15 -14.97 -2.25 7.63
CA LYS A 15 -13.84 -2.58 8.49
C LYS A 15 -12.57 -2.80 7.67
N LEU A 16 -11.46 -2.22 8.13
CA LEU A 16 -10.16 -2.42 7.51
C LEU A 16 -9.63 -3.81 7.88
N PHE A 17 -9.22 -4.58 6.87
CA PHE A 17 -8.53 -5.85 7.06
C PHE A 17 -7.15 -5.82 6.41
N TYR A 18 -6.20 -6.44 7.09
CA TYR A 18 -4.84 -6.66 6.61
C TYR A 18 -4.75 -8.07 6.03
N PHE A 19 -4.20 -8.14 4.83
CA PHE A 19 -3.96 -9.38 4.09
C PHE A 19 -2.45 -9.54 3.95
N VAL A 20 -1.92 -10.67 4.40
CA VAL A 20 -0.50 -11.01 4.30
C VAL A 20 -0.38 -12.33 3.58
N LYS A 21 0.39 -12.35 2.49
CA LYS A 21 0.65 -13.52 1.65
C LYS A 21 2.14 -13.83 1.65
N LYS A 22 2.50 -15.06 1.96
CA LYS A 22 3.85 -15.60 1.88
C LYS A 22 3.93 -16.48 0.64
N TYR A 23 4.87 -16.16 -0.24
CA TYR A 23 5.12 -16.90 -1.45
C TYR A 23 6.52 -17.51 -1.44
N ILE A 24 6.64 -18.65 -2.09
CA ILE A 24 7.90 -19.33 -2.34
C ILE A 24 8.11 -19.38 -3.86
N SER A 25 9.22 -18.82 -4.31
CA SER A 25 9.70 -18.93 -5.69
C SER A 25 10.82 -19.96 -5.79
N PHE A 26 10.78 -20.73 -6.88
CA PHE A 26 11.80 -21.70 -7.23
C PHE A 26 12.50 -21.25 -8.52
N PRO A 27 13.55 -20.42 -8.43
CA PRO A 27 14.22 -19.88 -9.62
C PRO A 27 14.88 -20.97 -10.49
N GLU A 28 15.10 -22.16 -9.93
CA GLU A 28 15.61 -23.34 -10.64
C GLU A 28 14.63 -23.90 -11.67
N TYR A 29 13.33 -23.58 -11.56
CA TYR A 29 12.30 -24.00 -12.50
C TYR A 29 11.71 -22.78 -13.22
N LYS A 30 12.09 -22.56 -14.48
CA LYS A 30 11.74 -21.36 -15.29
C LYS A 30 10.23 -21.15 -15.54
N GLU A 31 9.39 -22.14 -15.30
CA GLU A 31 7.96 -22.10 -15.64
C GLU A 31 7.05 -22.46 -14.46
N VAL A 32 7.60 -22.52 -13.24
CA VAL A 32 6.80 -22.83 -12.05
C VAL A 32 6.31 -21.53 -11.44
N ALA A 33 4.98 -21.40 -11.34
CA ALA A 33 4.36 -20.29 -10.66
C ALA A 33 4.75 -20.27 -9.18
N ASP A 34 4.84 -19.05 -8.62
CA ASP A 34 5.14 -18.88 -7.20
C ASP A 34 4.07 -19.57 -6.33
N ILE A 35 4.52 -20.38 -5.38
CA ILE A 35 3.63 -21.14 -4.51
C ILE A 35 3.22 -20.27 -3.34
N LEU A 36 1.91 -20.14 -3.10
CA LEU A 36 1.40 -19.50 -1.90
C LEU A 36 1.57 -20.48 -0.72
N ASP A 37 2.55 -20.19 0.13
CA ASP A 37 2.90 -21.03 1.28
C ASP A 37 2.13 -20.63 2.54
N GLY A 38 1.82 -19.33 2.69
CA GLY A 38 1.14 -18.80 3.87
C GLY A 38 0.18 -17.69 3.53
N TYR A 39 -0.98 -17.69 4.19
CA TYR A 39 -2.00 -16.66 4.02
C TYR A 39 -2.60 -16.28 5.37
N GLY A 40 -2.57 -14.99 5.68
CA GLY A 40 -3.16 -14.43 6.88
C GLY A 40 -4.09 -13.27 6.55
N MET A 41 -5.31 -13.34 7.09
CA MET A 41 -6.28 -12.26 7.02
C MET A 41 -6.73 -11.91 8.44
N HIS A 42 -6.50 -10.68 8.87
CA HIS A 42 -6.98 -10.22 10.17
C HIS A 42 -7.16 -8.70 10.18
N ALA A 43 -8.00 -8.18 11.09
CA ALA A 43 -8.12 -6.74 11.33
C ALA A 43 -6.89 -6.11 12.02
N ASP A 44 -5.93 -6.94 12.40
CA ASP A 44 -4.69 -6.55 13.08
C ASP A 44 -3.55 -7.10 12.24
N PHE A 45 -2.64 -6.23 11.81
CA PHE A 45 -1.54 -6.57 10.94
C PHE A 45 -0.62 -7.63 11.54
N TYR A 46 -0.25 -7.52 12.82
CA TYR A 46 0.66 -8.46 13.47
C TYR A 46 0.03 -9.83 13.65
N LYS A 47 -1.29 -9.87 13.91
CA LYS A 47 -2.04 -11.13 13.91
C LYS A 47 -2.11 -11.75 12.52
N ALA A 48 -2.35 -10.96 11.47
CA ALA A 48 -2.32 -11.44 10.09
C ALA A 48 -0.94 -12.00 9.71
N CYS A 49 0.15 -11.33 10.11
CA CYS A 49 1.51 -11.83 9.97
C CYS A 49 1.73 -13.17 10.69
N GLY A 50 1.23 -13.29 11.92
CA GLY A 50 1.29 -14.56 12.67
C GLY A 50 0.59 -15.71 11.97
N ILE A 51 -0.63 -15.47 11.44
CA ILE A 51 -1.39 -16.48 10.70
C ILE A 51 -0.66 -16.89 9.41
N ALA A 52 -0.02 -15.94 8.72
CA ALA A 52 0.77 -16.21 7.52
C ALA A 52 2.14 -16.87 7.79
N GLY A 53 2.47 -17.17 9.06
CA GLY A 53 3.77 -17.74 9.46
C GLY A 53 4.94 -16.78 9.33
N LEU A 54 4.69 -15.47 9.24
CA LEU A 54 5.71 -14.43 9.17
C LEU A 54 6.14 -14.04 10.59
N SER A 55 7.21 -14.65 11.10
CA SER A 55 7.74 -14.38 12.45
C SER A 55 8.85 -13.33 12.49
N ASN A 56 9.47 -12.99 11.36
CA ASN A 56 10.58 -12.06 11.30
C ASN A 56 10.12 -10.60 11.51
N GLN A 57 10.61 -9.95 12.57
CA GLN A 57 10.24 -8.58 12.93
C GLN A 57 10.66 -7.53 11.90
N GLN A 58 11.83 -7.68 11.27
CA GLN A 58 12.31 -6.71 10.27
C GLN A 58 11.39 -6.71 9.04
N ILE A 59 11.00 -7.89 8.58
CA ILE A 59 10.11 -8.04 7.43
C ILE A 59 8.69 -7.54 7.76
N ARG A 60 8.20 -7.79 9.00
CA ARG A 60 6.93 -7.21 9.47
C ARG A 60 6.93 -5.69 9.37
N GLN A 61 8.01 -5.06 9.83
CA GLN A 61 8.12 -3.60 9.82
C GLN A 61 8.15 -3.05 8.40
N GLN A 62 8.96 -3.64 7.52
CA GLN A 62 9.03 -3.27 6.11
C GLN A 62 7.66 -3.39 5.40
N LEU A 63 6.97 -4.51 5.56
CA LEU A 63 5.63 -4.71 4.98
C LEU A 63 4.60 -3.73 5.53
N PHE A 64 4.71 -3.36 6.80
CA PHE A 64 3.83 -2.36 7.40
C PHE A 64 4.08 -0.96 6.81
N ASP A 65 5.34 -0.57 6.66
CA ASP A 65 5.73 0.71 6.07
C ASP A 65 5.33 0.78 4.59
N GLU A 66 5.45 -0.33 3.85
CA GLU A 66 4.96 -0.45 2.47
C GLU A 66 3.45 -0.27 2.38
N ILE A 67 2.68 -0.91 3.28
CA ILE A 67 1.23 -0.73 3.34
C ILE A 67 0.89 0.74 3.62
N GLN A 68 1.53 1.36 4.61
CA GLN A 68 1.30 2.77 4.95
C GLN A 68 1.63 3.70 3.78
N SER A 69 2.71 3.43 3.07
CA SER A 69 3.14 4.21 1.91
C SER A 69 2.24 3.98 0.68
N SER A 70 1.59 2.81 0.58
CA SER A 70 0.65 2.45 -0.49
C SER A 70 -0.76 2.99 -0.29
N LEU A 71 -1.11 3.44 0.92
CA LEU A 71 -2.38 4.11 1.16
C LEU A 71 -2.38 5.38 0.30
N PRO A 72 -3.47 5.65 -0.45
CA PRO A 72 -3.54 6.83 -1.29
C PRO A 72 -3.40 8.07 -0.39
N GLN A 73 -2.21 8.67 -0.38
CA GLN A 73 -2.04 10.02 0.12
C GLN A 73 -2.97 10.89 -0.72
N ALA A 74 -3.90 11.58 -0.07
CA ALA A 74 -4.70 12.59 -0.72
C ALA A 74 -3.74 13.57 -1.40
N LYS A 75 -3.64 13.49 -2.72
CA LYS A 75 -2.83 14.41 -3.51
C LYS A 75 -3.50 15.77 -3.40
N VAL A 76 -3.00 16.62 -2.51
CA VAL A 76 -3.44 18.01 -2.39
C VAL A 76 -3.07 18.68 -3.70
N ILE A 77 -4.09 19.03 -4.48
CA ILE A 77 -3.91 19.83 -5.68
C ILE A 77 -4.16 21.26 -5.24
N ASP A 78 -3.12 22.10 -5.24
CA ASP A 78 -3.27 23.53 -5.04
C ASP A 78 -4.09 24.10 -6.21
N LEU A 79 -5.36 24.37 -5.96
CA LEU A 79 -6.19 25.17 -6.85
C LEU A 79 -5.76 26.63 -6.67
N ASN A 80 -4.74 27.05 -7.40
CA ASN A 80 -4.47 28.49 -7.55
C ASN A 80 -5.39 29.02 -8.65
N PRO A 81 -6.48 29.76 -8.35
CA PRO A 81 -7.23 30.41 -9.40
C PRO A 81 -6.32 31.47 -10.06
N PRO A 82 -6.25 31.55 -11.40
CA PRO A 82 -5.61 32.69 -12.04
C PRO A 82 -6.43 33.92 -11.71
N VAL A 83 -5.97 34.71 -10.74
CA VAL A 83 -6.49 36.06 -10.51
C VAL A 83 -5.91 36.94 -11.62
N GLU A 84 -6.63 37.08 -12.73
CA GLU A 84 -6.40 38.18 -13.66
C GLU A 84 -6.79 39.49 -12.97
N VAL A 85 -5.81 40.10 -12.32
CA VAL A 85 -5.88 41.48 -11.85
C VAL A 85 -5.74 42.39 -13.07
N VAL A 86 -6.84 42.70 -13.76
CA VAL A 86 -6.87 43.86 -14.67
C VAL A 86 -7.14 45.10 -13.82
N LEU A 87 -6.06 45.68 -13.31
CA LEU A 87 -6.08 47.01 -12.70
C LEU A 87 -5.72 48.07 -13.75
N THR A 88 -6.47 49.17 -13.67
CA THR A 88 -6.19 50.55 -14.13
C THR A 88 -6.67 50.94 -15.54
N ARG A 89 -7.20 52.15 -15.82
CA ARG A 89 -7.60 53.35 -15.04
C ARG A 89 -8.43 54.27 -15.98
N LYS A 90 -9.26 55.13 -15.38
CA LYS A 90 -10.02 56.27 -15.97
C LYS A 90 -9.22 57.16 -16.95
N THR A 91 -9.95 57.76 -17.90
CA THR A 91 -10.03 59.19 -18.38
C THR A 91 -10.37 59.14 -19.88
N GLY A 92 -11.43 59.73 -20.44
CA GLY A 92 -12.02 61.04 -20.25
C GLY A 92 -11.76 61.87 -21.52
N ASN A 93 -12.77 62.01 -22.40
CA ASN A 93 -13.24 63.24 -23.07
C ASN A 93 -14.41 62.88 -23.99
#